data_AF-A0A9P9TH50-F1
#
_entry.id   AF-A0A9P9TH50-F1
#
_cell.length_a   1.000
_cell.length_b   1.000
_cell.length_c   1.000
_cell.angle_alpha   90.00
_cell.angle_beta   90.00
_cell.angle_gamma   90.00
#
_symmetry.space_group_name_H-M   'P 1'
#
loop_
_entity.id
_entity.type
_entity.pdbx_description
1 polymer ?
#
loop_
_entity_poly.entity_id
_entity_poly.type
_entity_poly.pdbx_seq_one_letter_code
_entity_poly.pdbx_strand_id
1 'polypeptide(L)'
;MPPPNKKRKITVVAPEKIEFDPSAREEYLTGFHKRKVARQKFAQDEIAKKEKEEKLRFRRELRQQRKVDLEKHVEEVNRLVKQANGEIDALGGDDEDDDSEEGEDDEFNGFEEPEPINQEDEYIDEDKYTTVTIESVGISRDGFSRPGDDEDEAVTTKIAEAQKDSEEVGNKSTGKHEIKRDANGKRIWTKERPRTEWVKKKKKKFRYETKAERKVERAKQGAKKKKQKEARSKKE
;
A
#
# COMPACT_ATOMS: atom_id res chain seq x y z
N MET A 1 -6.21 6.93 -27.74
CA MET A 1 -5.21 6.99 -28.84
C MET A 1 -3.95 6.25 -28.41
N PRO A 2 -3.44 5.29 -29.19
CA PRO A 2 -2.17 4.63 -28.88
C PRO A 2 -1.01 5.65 -28.97
N PRO A 3 -0.01 5.60 -28.08
CA PRO A 3 1.09 6.54 -28.10
C PRO A 3 1.87 6.42 -29.42
N PRO A 4 2.26 7.54 -30.04
CA PRO A 4 2.92 7.54 -31.34
C PRO A 4 4.21 6.73 -31.28
N ASN A 5 4.39 5.86 -32.27
CA ASN A 5 5.52 4.96 -32.36
C ASN A 5 6.81 5.77 -32.65
N LYS A 6 7.80 5.70 -31.75
CA LYS A 6 9.04 6.49 -31.72
C LYS A 6 9.93 6.41 -32.98
N LYS A 7 9.50 5.66 -34.02
CA LYS A 7 10.21 5.50 -35.30
C LYS A 7 9.67 6.39 -36.42
N ARG A 8 8.55 7.08 -36.22
CA ARG A 8 8.11 8.11 -37.16
C ARG A 8 8.84 9.39 -36.82
N LYS A 9 9.56 9.97 -37.79
CA LYS A 9 10.00 11.37 -37.72
C LYS A 9 8.73 12.17 -37.45
N ILE A 10 8.55 12.62 -36.22
CA ILE A 10 7.50 13.58 -35.91
C ILE A 10 7.92 14.79 -36.72
N THR A 11 7.14 15.13 -37.74
CA THR A 11 7.19 16.45 -38.38
C THR A 11 6.72 17.44 -37.32
N VAL A 12 7.58 17.71 -36.34
CA VAL A 12 7.38 18.82 -35.43
C VAL A 12 7.46 20.02 -36.34
N VAL A 13 6.30 20.62 -36.60
CA VAL A 13 6.19 21.87 -37.36
C VAL A 13 7.11 22.86 -36.64
N ALA A 14 8.26 23.14 -37.25
CA ALA A 14 9.16 24.14 -36.72
C ALA A 14 8.41 25.48 -36.85
N PRO A 15 8.26 26.24 -35.76
CA PRO A 15 7.61 27.54 -35.86
C PRO A 15 8.41 28.42 -36.83
N GLU A 16 7.70 29.17 -37.68
CA GLU A 16 8.31 30.03 -38.71
C GLU A 16 9.24 31.11 -38.11
N LYS A 17 9.03 31.46 -36.84
CA LYS A 17 9.86 32.39 -36.08
C LYS A 17 10.20 31.79 -34.71
N ILE A 18 11.48 31.79 -34.36
CA ILE A 18 11.97 31.38 -33.04
C ILE A 18 12.41 32.66 -32.34
N GLU A 19 11.60 33.14 -31.40
CA GLU A 19 11.98 34.25 -30.53
C GLU A 19 12.87 33.73 -29.41
N PHE A 20 14.07 34.30 -29.31
CA PHE A 20 15.04 33.94 -28.28
C PHE A 20 14.92 34.92 -27.12
N ASP A 21 14.34 34.47 -26.01
CA ASP A 21 14.31 35.23 -24.77
C ASP A 21 15.56 34.91 -23.92
N PRO A 22 16.47 35.88 -23.71
CA PRO A 22 17.64 35.69 -22.87
C PRO A 22 17.27 35.39 -21.41
N SER A 23 16.15 35.90 -20.91
CA SER A 23 15.68 35.68 -19.53
C SER A 23 15.29 34.22 -19.33
N ALA A 24 14.47 33.66 -20.24
CA ALA A 24 14.14 32.24 -20.26
C ALA A 24 15.38 31.36 -20.39
N ARG A 25 16.42 31.80 -21.12
CA ARG A 25 17.69 31.08 -21.20
C ARG A 25 18.45 31.08 -19.88
N GLU A 26 18.50 32.20 -19.18
CA GLU A 26 19.14 32.31 -17.87
C GLU A 26 18.43 31.43 -16.83
N GLU A 27 17.10 31.44 -16.80
CA GLU A 27 16.30 30.52 -15.99
C GLU A 27 16.52 29.06 -16.37
N TYR A 28 16.66 28.77 -17.66
CA TYR A 28 16.99 27.43 -18.13
C TYR A 28 18.40 27.02 -17.66
N LEU A 29 19.40 27.88 -17.77
CA LEU A 29 20.78 27.54 -17.39
C LEU A 29 21.00 27.48 -15.88
N THR A 30 20.28 28.27 -15.09
CA THR A 30 20.45 28.31 -13.62
C THR A 30 19.44 27.41 -12.90
N GLY A 31 18.27 27.17 -13.51
CA GLY A 31 17.16 26.42 -12.93
C GLY A 31 17.27 24.89 -13.02
N PHE A 32 18.44 24.31 -13.26
CA PHE A 32 18.59 22.84 -13.35
C PHE A 32 18.10 22.12 -12.09
N HIS A 33 18.41 22.66 -10.91
CA HIS A 33 17.91 22.10 -9.65
C HIS A 33 16.37 22.19 -9.58
N LYS A 34 15.79 23.34 -9.94
CA LYS A 34 14.33 23.52 -10.02
C LYS A 34 13.68 22.52 -10.96
N ARG A 35 14.23 22.30 -12.16
CA ARG A 35 13.73 21.28 -13.11
C ARG A 35 13.90 19.85 -12.60
N LYS A 36 14.99 19.55 -11.90
CA LYS A 36 15.20 18.22 -11.32
C LYS A 36 14.17 17.94 -10.23
N VAL A 37 13.95 18.90 -9.34
CA VAL A 37 12.91 18.83 -8.30
C VAL A 37 11.52 18.73 -8.94
N ALA A 38 11.21 19.54 -9.95
CA ALA A 38 9.93 19.48 -10.66
C ALA A 38 9.69 18.10 -11.32
N ARG A 39 10.72 17.50 -11.92
CA ARG A 39 10.62 16.13 -12.45
C ARG A 39 10.38 15.08 -11.37
N GLN A 40 11.05 15.22 -10.23
CA GLN A 40 10.85 14.33 -9.08
C GLN A 40 9.42 14.46 -8.54
N LYS A 41 8.93 15.69 -8.38
CA LYS A 41 7.55 15.96 -7.96
C LYS A 41 6.53 15.42 -8.94
N PHE A 42 6.70 15.69 -10.24
CA PHE A 42 5.82 15.14 -11.28
C PHE A 42 5.79 13.60 -11.26
N ALA A 43 6.93 12.95 -11.07
CA ALA A 43 6.98 11.50 -10.94
C ALA A 43 6.24 11.00 -9.68
N GLN A 44 6.36 11.71 -8.55
CA GLN A 44 5.63 11.41 -7.33
C GLN A 44 4.12 11.62 -7.51
N ASP A 45 3.71 12.71 -8.15
CA ASP A 45 2.31 13.04 -8.42
C ASP A 45 1.66 11.99 -9.33
N GLU A 46 2.36 11.54 -10.37
CA GLU A 46 1.86 10.49 -11.27
C GLU A 46 1.76 9.12 -10.57
N ILE A 47 2.67 8.80 -9.64
CA ILE A 47 2.56 7.61 -8.80
C ILE A 47 1.34 7.72 -7.88
N ALA A 48 1.18 8.86 -7.20
CA ALA A 48 0.07 9.10 -6.28
C ALA A 48 -1.30 9.08 -6.98
N LYS A 49 -1.39 9.59 -8.23
CA LYS A 49 -2.62 9.48 -9.04
C LYS A 49 -2.96 8.03 -9.35
N LYS A 50 -1.97 7.24 -9.79
CA LYS A 50 -2.17 5.81 -10.09
C LYS A 50 -2.59 5.01 -8.87
N GLU A 51 -1.97 5.25 -7.72
CA GLU A 51 -2.32 4.58 -6.46
C GLU A 51 -3.77 4.88 -6.05
N LYS A 52 -4.22 6.14 -6.20
CA LYS A 52 -5.62 6.51 -5.95
C LYS A 52 -6.59 5.82 -6.91
N GLU A 53 -6.24 5.76 -8.20
CA GLU A 53 -7.05 5.07 -9.22
C GLU A 53 -7.13 3.56 -8.94
N GLU A 54 -6.01 2.93 -8.58
CA GLU A 54 -5.94 1.51 -8.22
C GLU A 54 -6.75 1.21 -6.95
N LYS A 55 -6.65 2.04 -5.91
CA LYS A 55 -7.46 1.92 -4.68
C LYS A 55 -8.95 2.06 -4.97
N LEU A 56 -9.33 3.00 -5.85
CA LEU A 56 -10.72 3.18 -6.24
C LEU A 56 -11.24 1.99 -7.05
N ARG A 57 -10.43 1.45 -7.97
CA ARG A 57 -10.75 0.25 -8.75
C ARG A 57 -10.91 -0.97 -7.83
N PHE A 58 -10.00 -1.16 -6.87
CA PHE A 58 -10.10 -2.23 -5.89
C PHE A 58 -11.37 -2.13 -5.04
N ARG A 59 -11.71 -0.91 -4.57
CA ARG A 59 -12.95 -0.69 -3.81
C ARG A 59 -14.20 -0.98 -4.65
N ARG A 60 -14.19 -0.64 -5.94
CA ARG A 60 -15.28 -0.94 -6.86
C ARG A 60 -15.43 -2.45 -7.05
N GLU A 61 -14.32 -3.14 -7.25
CA GLU A 61 -14.29 -4.60 -7.41
C GLU A 61 -14.78 -5.32 -6.15
N LEU A 62 -14.37 -4.89 -4.95
CA LEU A 62 -14.87 -5.45 -3.70
C LEU A 62 -16.39 -5.25 -3.53
N ARG A 63 -16.92 -4.08 -3.91
CA ARG A 63 -18.37 -3.84 -3.91
C ARG A 63 -19.11 -4.72 -4.91
N GLN A 64 -18.52 -4.92 -6.10
CA GLN A 64 -19.09 -5.81 -7.12
C GLN A 64 -19.07 -7.27 -6.66
N GLN A 65 -17.99 -7.74 -6.04
CA GLN A 65 -17.90 -9.07 -5.45
C GLN A 65 -18.97 -9.27 -4.39
N ARG A 66 -19.08 -8.35 -3.42
CA ARG A 66 -20.15 -8.41 -2.40
C ARG A 66 -21.55 -8.43 -3.01
N LYS A 67 -21.80 -7.64 -4.07
CA LYS A 67 -23.09 -7.65 -4.75
C LYS A 67 -23.38 -9.02 -5.39
N VAL A 68 -22.40 -9.59 -6.10
CA VAL A 68 -22.53 -10.90 -6.74
C VAL A 68 -22.72 -12.00 -5.69
N ASP A 69 -22.01 -11.93 -4.56
CA ASP A 69 -22.15 -12.92 -3.48
C ASP A 69 -23.52 -12.82 -2.81
N LEU A 70 -24.06 -11.61 -2.63
CA LEU A 70 -25.44 -11.41 -2.17
C LEU A 70 -26.47 -11.94 -3.17
N GLU A 71 -26.31 -11.65 -4.47
CA GLU A 71 -27.19 -12.17 -5.53
C GLU A 71 -27.19 -13.70 -5.54
N LYS A 72 -26.01 -14.34 -5.49
CA LYS A 72 -25.91 -15.80 -5.38
C LYS A 72 -26.54 -16.35 -4.11
N HIS A 73 -26.32 -15.70 -2.96
CA HIS A 73 -26.92 -16.14 -1.71
C HIS A 73 -28.45 -16.08 -1.76
N VAL A 74 -29.02 -15.01 -2.31
CA VAL A 74 -30.47 -14.91 -2.50
C VAL A 74 -30.97 -15.97 -3.49
N GLU A 75 -30.26 -16.23 -4.59
CA GLU A 75 -30.59 -17.31 -5.52
C GLU A 75 -30.55 -18.69 -4.85
N GLU A 76 -29.55 -18.95 -3.99
CA GLU A 76 -29.41 -20.18 -3.23
C GLU A 76 -30.52 -20.35 -2.19
N VAL A 77 -30.86 -19.30 -1.43
CA VAL A 77 -31.98 -19.30 -0.48
C VAL A 77 -33.29 -19.52 -1.22
N ASN A 78 -33.55 -18.77 -2.30
CA ASN A 78 -34.75 -18.94 -3.11
C ASN A 78 -34.85 -20.36 -3.69
N ARG A 79 -33.71 -20.95 -4.08
CA ARG A 79 -33.66 -22.35 -4.55
C ARG A 79 -34.01 -23.33 -3.42
N LEU A 80 -33.45 -23.15 -2.23
CA LEU A 80 -33.75 -24.00 -1.07
C LEU A 80 -35.22 -23.87 -0.66
N VAL A 81 -35.77 -22.65 -0.64
CA VAL A 81 -37.18 -22.39 -0.37
C VAL A 81 -38.06 -23.05 -1.44
N LYS A 82 -37.72 -22.94 -2.73
CA LYS A 82 -38.45 -23.66 -3.81
C LYS A 82 -38.35 -25.18 -3.70
N GLN A 83 -37.23 -25.71 -3.22
CA GLN A 83 -37.06 -27.15 -2.97
C GLN A 83 -37.86 -27.61 -1.75
N ALA A 84 -37.92 -26.81 -0.69
CA ALA A 84 -38.68 -27.10 0.53
C ALA A 84 -40.20 -26.94 0.32
N ASN A 85 -40.61 -25.91 -0.43
CA ASN A 85 -42.01 -25.65 -0.79
C ASN A 85 -42.50 -26.50 -1.99
N GLY A 86 -41.63 -27.36 -2.53
CA GLY A 86 -41.91 -28.41 -3.52
C GLY A 86 -42.95 -28.09 -4.59
N GLU A 87 -42.58 -27.41 -5.69
CA GLU A 87 -43.42 -27.24 -6.90
C GLU A 87 -44.89 -26.82 -6.69
N ILE A 88 -45.25 -26.15 -5.59
CA ILE A 88 -46.56 -25.52 -5.40
C ILE A 88 -46.53 -24.08 -5.93
N ASP A 89 -46.28 -23.91 -7.23
CA ASP A 89 -46.42 -22.59 -7.91
C ASP A 89 -47.19 -22.71 -9.24
N ALA A 90 -47.84 -23.85 -9.47
CA ALA A 90 -48.67 -24.04 -10.66
C ALA A 90 -50.16 -23.70 -10.45
N LEU A 91 -50.63 -23.45 -9.21
CA LEU A 91 -52.05 -23.21 -8.93
C LEU A 91 -52.30 -22.30 -7.69
N GLY A 92 -52.34 -20.98 -7.90
CA GLY A 92 -53.33 -20.07 -7.30
C GLY A 92 -53.19 -19.57 -5.84
N GLY A 93 -53.48 -18.26 -5.67
CA GLY A 93 -53.74 -17.53 -4.41
C GLY A 93 -52.75 -16.37 -4.25
N ASP A 94 -53.05 -15.11 -4.60
CA ASP A 94 -54.08 -14.22 -4.02
C ASP A 94 -54.13 -14.31 -2.50
N ASP A 95 -53.35 -13.45 -1.85
CA ASP A 95 -53.45 -13.01 -0.45
C ASP A 95 -52.57 -11.77 -0.34
N GLU A 96 -53.16 -10.61 -0.63
CA GLU A 96 -53.67 -9.66 0.36
C GLU A 96 -52.54 -8.91 1.08
N ASP A 97 -52.52 -7.63 0.73
CA ASP A 97 -51.80 -6.51 1.31
C ASP A 97 -52.18 -6.41 2.80
N ASP A 98 -51.30 -6.86 3.70
CA ASP A 98 -51.40 -6.60 5.14
C ASP A 98 -50.23 -5.69 5.57
N ASP A 99 -50.50 -4.40 5.41
CA ASP A 99 -49.77 -3.29 6.00
C ASP A 99 -50.13 -3.22 7.48
N SER A 100 -49.40 -3.96 8.32
CA SER A 100 -49.43 -3.82 9.77
C SER A 100 -48.05 -3.42 10.29
N GLU A 101 -47.87 -2.11 10.31
CA GLU A 101 -46.87 -1.35 11.06
C GLU A 101 -47.04 -1.61 12.57
N GLU A 102 -46.22 -2.51 13.12
CA GLU A 102 -46.01 -2.60 14.58
C GLU A 102 -44.50 -2.55 14.84
N GLY A 103 -44.01 -1.32 14.97
CA GLY A 103 -42.68 -1.03 15.48
C GLY A 103 -42.63 -1.40 16.95
N GLU A 104 -42.11 -2.59 17.26
CA GLU A 104 -41.47 -2.82 18.54
C GLU A 104 -40.16 -2.03 18.54
N ASP A 105 -40.16 -0.98 19.34
CA ASP A 105 -38.98 -0.22 19.71
C ASP A 105 -38.05 -1.13 20.53
N ASP A 106 -37.30 -2.01 19.85
CA ASP A 106 -36.15 -2.70 20.41
C ASP A 106 -35.05 -1.64 20.64
N GLU A 107 -35.21 -0.92 21.75
CA GLU A 107 -34.23 0.01 22.27
C GLU A 107 -32.92 -0.77 22.49
N PHE A 108 -31.97 -0.53 21.58
CA PHE A 108 -30.68 -1.20 21.51
C PHE A 108 -29.94 -1.10 22.85
N ASN A 109 -30.11 -2.11 23.71
CA ASN A 109 -29.26 -2.31 24.88
C ASN A 109 -27.87 -2.62 24.36
N GLY A 110 -26.95 -1.66 24.55
CA GLY A 110 -25.59 -1.72 24.02
C GLY A 110 -24.88 -3.04 24.27
N PHE A 111 -23.90 -3.34 23.42
CA PHE A 111 -23.11 -4.57 23.46
C PHE A 111 -22.69 -4.93 24.90
N GLU A 112 -23.08 -6.12 25.34
CA GLU A 112 -22.60 -6.71 26.59
C GLU A 112 -21.07 -6.83 26.49
N GLU A 113 -20.36 -6.29 27.47
CA GLU A 113 -18.91 -6.21 27.47
C GLU A 113 -18.34 -7.65 27.45
N PRO A 114 -17.61 -8.05 26.40
CA PRO A 114 -17.12 -9.42 26.29
C PRO A 114 -16.11 -9.68 27.41
N GLU A 115 -16.18 -10.88 28.01
CA GLU A 115 -15.24 -11.28 29.05
C GLU A 115 -13.78 -11.09 28.57
N PRO A 116 -12.89 -10.59 29.42
CA PRO A 116 -11.51 -10.29 29.03
C PRO A 116 -10.78 -11.57 28.63
N ILE A 117 -10.56 -11.73 27.32
CA ILE A 117 -9.84 -12.86 26.74
C ILE A 117 -8.34 -12.60 26.87
N ASN A 118 -7.73 -13.06 27.96
CA ASN A 118 -6.28 -13.13 28.12
C ASN A 118 -5.80 -14.50 27.60
N GLN A 119 -5.61 -14.63 26.29
CA GLN A 119 -5.10 -15.85 25.65
C GLN A 119 -3.62 -15.67 25.27
N GLU A 120 -2.80 -16.63 25.69
CA GLU A 120 -1.40 -16.75 25.30
C GLU A 120 -1.27 -17.88 24.27
N ASP A 121 -1.12 -17.53 22.99
CA ASP A 121 -0.91 -18.53 21.94
C ASP A 121 0.59 -18.68 21.64
N GLU A 122 1.11 -19.89 21.80
CA GLU A 122 2.48 -20.25 21.45
C GLU A 122 2.58 -20.58 19.95
N TYR A 123 3.19 -19.67 19.18
CA TYR A 123 3.49 -19.93 17.77
C TYR A 123 4.91 -20.50 17.63
N ILE A 124 5.00 -21.75 17.15
CA ILE A 124 6.27 -22.42 16.90
C ILE A 124 6.58 -22.34 15.39
N ASP A 125 7.46 -21.42 15.02
CA ASP A 125 8.15 -21.46 13.73
C ASP A 125 9.52 -22.14 13.92
N GLU A 126 9.90 -23.04 13.00
CA GLU A 126 11.07 -23.95 13.11
C GLU A 126 12.41 -23.27 13.48
N ASP A 127 12.53 -21.94 13.30
CA ASP A 127 13.73 -21.15 13.60
C ASP A 127 13.50 -19.97 14.57
N LYS A 128 12.28 -19.68 15.05
CA LYS A 128 11.98 -18.52 15.92
C LYS A 128 10.82 -18.78 16.87
N TYR A 129 11.11 -18.75 18.17
CA TYR A 129 10.08 -18.71 19.22
C TYR A 129 9.73 -17.26 19.52
N THR A 130 8.50 -16.86 19.20
CA THR A 130 7.94 -15.56 19.59
C THR A 130 6.56 -15.79 20.19
N THR A 131 6.36 -15.35 21.43
CA THR A 131 5.04 -15.35 22.08
C THR A 131 4.32 -14.04 21.76
N VAL A 132 3.03 -14.13 21.42
CA VAL A 132 2.15 -12.98 21.20
C VAL A 132 1.09 -12.99 22.30
N THR A 133 1.11 -11.97 23.15
CA THR A 133 0.13 -11.78 24.23
C THR A 133 -0.98 -10.86 23.75
N ILE A 134 -2.23 -11.31 23.79
CA ILE A 134 -3.40 -10.49 23.47
C ILE A 134 -4.01 -10.02 24.80
N GLU A 135 -3.86 -8.73 25.10
CA GLU A 135 -4.46 -8.07 26.26
C GLU A 135 -5.66 -7.22 25.81
N SER A 136 -6.76 -7.23 26.56
CA SER A 136 -7.86 -6.30 26.34
C SER A 136 -7.46 -4.87 26.74
N VAL A 137 -7.81 -3.88 25.92
CA VAL A 137 -7.59 -2.46 26.19
C VAL A 137 -8.91 -1.71 26.12
N GLY A 138 -9.21 -0.91 27.13
CA GLY A 138 -10.35 0.00 27.14
C GLY A 138 -10.09 1.19 26.21
N ILE A 139 -11.05 1.52 25.36
CA ILE A 139 -10.90 2.56 24.33
C ILE A 139 -11.70 3.79 24.77
N SER A 140 -11.00 4.79 25.29
CA SER A 140 -11.58 6.07 25.72
C SER A 140 -11.23 7.20 24.75
N ARG A 141 -11.95 8.32 24.84
CA ARG A 141 -11.71 9.54 24.04
C ARG A 141 -10.25 10.04 24.12
N ASP A 142 -9.58 9.71 25.23
CA ASP A 142 -8.21 10.10 25.58
C ASP A 142 -7.14 9.04 25.25
N GLY A 143 -7.54 7.82 24.83
CA GLY A 143 -6.59 6.77 24.42
C GLY A 143 -6.98 5.35 24.84
N PHE A 144 -6.01 4.44 24.74
CA PHE A 144 -6.11 3.05 25.18
C PHE A 144 -5.64 2.93 26.64
N SER A 145 -6.50 2.42 27.52
CA SER A 145 -6.20 2.15 28.92
C SER A 145 -6.21 0.66 29.21
N ARG A 146 -5.30 0.17 30.05
CA ARG A 146 -5.32 -1.23 30.50
C ARG A 146 -6.32 -1.39 31.65
N PRO A 147 -7.12 -2.48 31.69
CA PRO A 147 -8.05 -2.72 32.79
C PRO A 147 -7.26 -2.94 34.10
N GLY A 148 -7.53 -2.11 35.13
CA GLY A 148 -6.89 -2.17 36.45
C GLY A 148 -5.95 -0.99 36.80
N ASP A 149 -5.83 0.02 35.93
CA ASP A 149 -5.08 1.26 36.19
C ASP A 149 -6.05 2.34 36.70
N ASP A 150 -6.62 2.14 37.90
CA ASP A 150 -7.51 3.11 38.56
C ASP A 150 -6.76 4.39 38.93
N GLU A 151 -7.41 5.53 38.69
CA GLU A 151 -6.81 6.83 38.37
C GLU A 151 -6.08 7.59 39.50
N ASP A 152 -5.91 7.01 40.70
CA ASP A 152 -5.40 7.74 41.87
C ASP A 152 -3.92 7.50 42.24
N GLU A 153 -3.26 6.45 41.72
CA GLU A 153 -1.81 6.23 41.92
C GLU A 153 -0.95 6.54 40.67
N ALA A 154 -1.57 6.83 39.53
CA ALA A 154 -0.87 7.07 38.27
C ALA A 154 -0.35 8.52 38.10
N VAL A 155 -0.85 9.48 38.87
CA VAL A 155 -0.48 10.90 38.69
C VAL A 155 0.86 11.23 39.37
N THR A 156 1.17 10.60 40.51
CA THR A 156 2.42 10.85 41.25
C THR A 156 3.64 10.17 40.62
N THR A 157 3.46 9.04 39.96
CA THR A 157 4.52 8.31 39.24
C THR A 157 4.82 8.94 37.87
N LYS A 158 3.79 9.38 37.13
CA LYS A 158 3.95 10.04 35.82
C LYS A 158 4.70 11.39 35.89
N ILE A 159 4.61 12.14 37.00
CA ILE A 159 5.34 13.42 37.15
C ILE A 159 6.84 13.19 37.46
N ALA A 160 7.18 12.14 38.22
CA ALA A 160 8.57 11.82 38.53
C ALA A 160 9.33 11.19 37.33
N GLU A 161 8.62 10.48 36.45
CA GLU A 161 9.20 9.95 35.19
C GLU A 161 9.29 11.03 34.09
N ALA A 162 8.30 11.94 34.00
CA ALA A 162 8.30 13.01 32.99
C ALA A 162 9.44 14.04 33.16
N GLN A 163 10.00 14.22 34.36
CA GLN A 163 11.17 15.08 34.56
C GLN A 163 12.52 14.40 34.26
N LYS A 164 12.55 13.07 34.14
CA LYS A 164 13.74 12.32 33.71
C LYS A 164 13.78 12.08 32.19
N ASP A 165 12.62 12.03 31.54
CA ASP A 165 12.51 11.79 30.11
C ASP A 165 12.59 13.05 29.23
N SER A 166 12.59 14.26 29.80
CA SER A 166 12.70 15.51 29.00
C SER A 166 14.12 15.86 28.51
N GLU A 167 15.16 15.14 28.97
CA GLU A 167 16.53 15.24 28.44
C GLU A 167 16.98 14.03 27.61
N GLU A 168 16.14 12.99 27.44
CA GLU A 168 16.50 11.75 26.72
C GLU A 168 15.60 11.45 25.50
N VAL A 169 14.96 12.45 24.89
CA VAL A 169 14.31 12.28 23.57
C VAL A 169 15.27 12.68 22.44
N GLY A 170 16.36 11.92 22.37
CA GLY A 170 17.35 11.97 21.31
C GLY A 170 17.48 10.63 20.59
N ASN A 171 16.64 10.40 19.58
CA ASN A 171 16.97 9.57 18.41
C ASN A 171 17.20 8.05 18.65
N LYS A 172 16.12 7.28 18.80
CA LYS A 172 16.12 5.83 18.47
C LYS A 172 15.96 5.63 16.96
N SER A 173 17.04 5.85 16.21
CA SER A 173 17.24 5.20 14.90
C SER A 173 18.28 4.10 15.04
N THR A 174 17.78 2.87 15.01
CA THR A 174 18.52 1.62 15.10
C THR A 174 19.73 1.59 14.17
N GLY A 175 20.92 1.41 14.75
CA GLY A 175 22.13 0.94 14.05
C GLY A 175 22.98 2.00 13.33
N LYS A 176 22.97 3.26 13.76
CA LYS A 176 23.78 4.31 13.12
C LYS A 176 24.98 4.66 13.99
N HIS A 177 26.14 4.11 13.62
CA HIS A 177 27.46 4.50 14.12
C HIS A 177 27.53 6.04 14.21
N GLU A 178 27.77 6.59 15.40
CA GLU A 178 27.82 8.02 15.63
C GLU A 178 28.94 8.63 14.79
N ILE A 179 28.56 9.30 13.71
CA ILE A 179 29.50 10.07 12.91
C ILE A 179 29.67 11.39 13.64
N LYS A 180 30.80 11.58 14.35
CA LYS A 180 31.12 12.87 14.98
C LYS A 180 31.05 13.97 13.92
N ARG A 181 30.18 14.96 14.16
CA ARG A 181 29.99 16.14 13.30
C ARG A 181 30.49 17.37 14.05
N ASP A 182 31.03 18.34 13.32
CA ASP A 182 31.42 19.63 13.88
C ASP A 182 30.17 20.49 14.17
N ALA A 183 30.35 21.64 14.82
CA ALA A 183 29.27 22.58 15.15
C ALA A 183 28.48 23.07 13.91
N ASN A 184 29.02 22.88 12.70
CA ASN A 184 28.39 23.20 11.43
C ASN A 184 27.78 21.97 10.72
N GLY A 185 27.69 20.82 11.41
CA GLY A 185 27.07 19.60 10.89
C GLY A 185 27.89 18.83 9.84
N LYS A 186 29.14 19.24 9.57
CA LYS A 186 30.04 18.54 8.65
C LYS A 186 30.71 17.38 9.38
N ARG A 187 30.95 16.28 8.65
CA ARG A 187 31.54 15.06 9.20
C ARG A 187 33.02 15.30 9.54
N ILE A 188 33.40 15.06 10.79
CA ILE A 188 34.79 15.16 11.23
C ILE A 188 35.50 13.88 10.77
N TRP A 189 36.49 14.05 9.88
CA TRP A 189 37.27 12.93 9.37
C TRP A 189 38.42 12.59 10.34
N THR A 190 38.22 11.59 11.20
CA THR A 190 39.29 11.05 12.06
C THR A 190 40.17 10.06 11.29
N LYS A 191 41.47 10.00 11.64
CA LYS A 191 42.47 9.09 11.01
C LYS A 191 42.13 7.61 11.21
N GLU A 192 41.47 7.29 12.31
CA GLU A 192 40.78 6.02 12.50
C GLU A 192 39.44 6.09 11.75
N ARG A 193 39.45 5.66 10.49
CA ARG A 193 38.21 5.47 9.73
C ARG A 193 37.46 4.32 10.41
N PRO A 194 36.27 4.54 11.02
CA PRO A 194 35.49 3.42 11.53
C PRO A 194 35.23 2.50 10.33
N ARG A 195 35.74 1.28 10.42
CA ARG A 195 35.62 0.27 9.37
C ARG A 195 34.13 -0.01 9.26
N THR A 196 33.48 0.52 8.23
CA THR A 196 32.07 0.22 8.00
C THR A 196 31.92 -1.29 7.86
N GLU A 197 31.27 -1.93 8.83
CA GLU A 197 30.97 -3.37 8.85
C GLU A 197 30.02 -3.80 7.73
N TRP A 198 29.56 -2.85 6.91
CA TRP A 198 28.82 -3.15 5.70
C TRP A 198 29.66 -4.02 4.77
N VAL A 199 29.26 -5.29 4.69
CA VAL A 199 29.75 -6.25 3.71
C VAL A 199 29.64 -5.61 2.33
N LYS A 200 30.78 -5.21 1.76
CA LYS A 200 30.82 -4.60 0.42
C LYS A 200 30.19 -5.61 -0.54
N LYS A 201 29.04 -5.26 -1.12
CA LYS A 201 28.36 -6.10 -2.12
C LYS A 201 29.37 -6.39 -3.23
N LYS A 202 29.78 -7.66 -3.37
CA LYS A 202 30.71 -8.07 -4.42
C LYS A 202 30.06 -7.70 -5.75
N LYS A 203 30.79 -6.93 -6.58
CA LYS A 203 30.32 -6.58 -7.93
C LYS A 203 29.99 -7.89 -8.65
N LYS A 204 28.79 -8.02 -9.19
CA LYS A 204 28.41 -9.19 -10.02
C LYS A 204 29.45 -9.27 -11.14
N LYS A 205 30.26 -10.32 -11.15
CA LYS A 205 31.15 -10.59 -12.27
C LYS A 205 30.23 -10.91 -13.45
N PHE A 206 30.19 -10.02 -14.44
CA PHE A 206 29.54 -10.28 -15.72
C PHE A 206 30.26 -11.47 -16.35
N ARG A 207 29.76 -12.67 -16.10
CA ARG A 207 30.11 -13.83 -16.92
C ARG A 207 29.17 -13.78 -18.12
N TYR A 208 29.72 -13.96 -19.31
CA TYR A 208 28.89 -14.18 -20.47
C TYR A 208 27.98 -15.37 -20.19
N GLU A 209 26.73 -15.26 -20.61
CA GLU A 209 25.82 -16.39 -20.70
C GLU A 209 26.57 -17.59 -21.30
N THR A 210 26.38 -18.74 -20.66
CA THR A 210 26.83 -20.02 -21.19
C THR A 210 26.22 -20.23 -22.59
N LYS A 211 26.85 -21.07 -23.41
CA LYS A 211 26.37 -21.35 -24.78
C LYS A 211 24.91 -21.83 -24.79
N ALA A 212 24.49 -22.55 -23.75
CA ALA A 212 23.13 -23.03 -23.58
C ALA A 212 22.15 -21.87 -23.32
N GLU A 213 22.47 -21.00 -22.36
CA GLU A 213 21.66 -19.80 -22.04
C GLU A 213 21.50 -18.90 -23.28
N ARG A 214 22.59 -18.64 -24.02
CA ARG A 214 22.56 -17.84 -25.25
C ARG A 214 21.65 -18.43 -26.33
N LYS A 215 21.58 -19.77 -26.42
CA LYS A 215 20.70 -20.46 -27.38
C LYS A 215 19.23 -20.30 -26.99
N VAL A 216 18.93 -20.42 -25.70
CA VAL A 216 17.59 -20.18 -25.14
C VAL A 216 17.17 -18.74 -25.34
N GLU A 217 18.06 -17.78 -25.07
CA GLU A 217 17.80 -16.35 -25.33
C GLU A 217 17.53 -16.07 -26.81
N ARG A 218 18.34 -16.64 -27.71
CA ARG A 218 18.14 -16.50 -29.16
C ARG A 218 16.77 -17.05 -29.59
N ALA A 219 16.36 -18.19 -29.05
CA ALA A 219 15.04 -18.76 -29.31
C ALA A 219 13.91 -17.85 -28.80
N LYS A 220 14.02 -17.33 -27.57
CA LYS A 220 13.06 -16.37 -26.99
C LYS A 220 12.93 -15.09 -27.83
N GLN A 221 14.07 -14.54 -28.28
CA GLN A 221 14.08 -13.35 -29.14
C GLN A 221 13.47 -13.66 -30.52
N GLY A 222 13.74 -14.83 -31.08
CA GLY A 222 13.13 -15.30 -32.32
C GLY A 222 11.61 -15.39 -32.23
N ALA A 223 11.10 -16.05 -31.18
CA ALA A 223 9.67 -16.16 -30.91
C ALA A 223 9.00 -14.79 -30.74
N LYS A 224 9.63 -13.88 -29.99
CA LYS A 224 9.14 -12.50 -29.80
C LYS A 224 9.07 -11.73 -31.12
N LYS A 225 10.09 -11.84 -31.98
CA LYS A 225 10.10 -11.21 -33.30
C LYS A 225 9.04 -11.79 -34.23
N LYS A 226 8.84 -13.12 -34.22
CA LYS A 226 7.80 -13.78 -35.00
C LYS A 226 6.40 -13.31 -34.57
N LYS A 227 6.12 -13.31 -33.26
CA LYS A 227 4.86 -12.79 -32.70
C LYS A 227 4.62 -11.32 -33.07
N GLN A 228 5.66 -10.49 -33.03
CA GLN A 228 5.56 -9.09 -33.46
C GLN A 228 5.32 -8.94 -34.97
N LYS A 229 5.87 -9.82 -35.81
CA LYS A 229 5.62 -9.83 -37.26
C LYS A 229 4.17 -10.24 -37.54
N GLU A 230 3.70 -11.31 -36.93
CA GLU A 230 2.30 -11.78 -37.05
C GLU A 230 1.30 -10.72 -36.58
N ALA A 231 1.59 -10.03 -35.48
CA ALA A 231 0.76 -8.94 -34.99
C ALA A 231 0.73 -7.72 -35.93
N ARG A 232 1.77 -7.50 -36.74
CA ARG A 232 1.77 -6.46 -37.78
C ARG A 232 1.01 -6.91 -39.01
N SER A 233 1.23 -8.14 -39.47
CA SER A 233 0.57 -8.67 -40.68
C SER A 233 -0.92 -8.95 -40.48
N LYS A 234 -1.39 -9.17 -39.25
CA LYS A 234 -2.82 -9.27 -38.93
C LYS A 234 -3.55 -7.92 -38.82
N LYS A 235 -2.79 -6.82 -38.83
CA LYS A 235 -3.31 -5.45 -38.65
C LYS A 235 -3.35 -4.66 -39.96
N GLU A 236 -2.64 -5.13 -40.98
CA GLU A 236 -2.90 -4.79 -42.40
C GLU A 236 -4.02 -5.68 -42.93
#